data_AF-A0A0D0GLV5-F1
#
_entry.id   AF-A0A0D0GLV5-F1
#
_cell.length_a   1.000
_cell.length_b   1.000
_cell.length_c   1.000
_cell.angle_alpha   90.00
_cell.angle_beta   90.00
_cell.angle_gamma   90.00
#
_symmetry.space_group_name_H-M   'P 1'
#
loop_
_entity.id
_entity.type
_entity.pdbx_description
1 polymer ?
#
loop_
_entity_poly.entity_id
_entity_poly.type
_entity_poly.pdbx_seq_one_letter_code
_entity_poly.pdbx_strand_id
1 'polypeptide(L)'
;MAALCSLTLIVLLSACSKNNDSAPSGQDPYGNPPTNPPASSSLALTTNATFGSILTDANGKTLYFFAIDANGTSGCSGACAITWAPYYAGNETAPAGITATDITTITRADGKNQTVYKGWPLYYFSGDANKNDTNGDGSGGTWFVAKPDYSIMLANNQLVGIDGKNYTADLKEGTGVTQYLTDAAGRTLYAYAPDKFNLNTYTKADLSNNSTWPIYESAILNVPSVLKKDMMAQITSAGKIQLTYKGHPLYYFGPDAKRGDTKGVSVGAGLWPILTVNTIALTP
;
A
#
# COMPACT_ATOMS: atom_id res chain seq x y z
N MET A 1 33.71 -48.04 -57.08
CA MET A 1 34.29 -47.70 -55.76
C MET A 1 33.12 -47.56 -54.80
N ALA A 2 32.56 -48.63 -54.23
CA ALA A 2 33.09 -49.49 -53.18
C ALA A 2 33.45 -48.70 -51.90
N ALA A 3 32.55 -48.72 -50.92
CA ALA A 3 32.84 -48.92 -49.49
C ALA A 3 31.53 -48.97 -48.69
N LEU A 4 31.05 -50.20 -48.43
CA LEU A 4 30.19 -50.52 -47.29
C LEU A 4 31.02 -50.34 -46.02
N CYS A 5 30.43 -49.77 -44.95
CA CYS A 5 30.93 -49.96 -43.60
C CYS A 5 29.74 -50.30 -42.70
N SER A 6 29.66 -51.59 -42.37
CA SER A 6 28.72 -52.19 -41.43
C SER A 6 29.30 -52.06 -40.02
N LEU A 7 28.51 -51.62 -39.05
CA LEU A 7 28.88 -51.73 -37.64
C LEU A 7 27.67 -52.24 -36.85
N THR A 8 27.76 -53.49 -36.41
CA THR A 8 26.84 -54.16 -35.50
C THR A 8 27.50 -54.18 -34.12
N LEU A 9 26.82 -53.77 -33.04
CA LEU A 9 27.20 -54.22 -31.69
C LEU A 9 26.11 -54.08 -30.62
N ILE A 10 25.67 -55.26 -30.16
CA ILE A 10 25.30 -55.73 -28.80
C ILE A 10 24.04 -55.17 -28.10
N VAL A 11 23.12 -56.12 -27.87
CA VAL A 11 22.01 -56.12 -26.92
C VAL A 11 22.51 -56.57 -25.54
N LEU A 12 22.06 -55.89 -24.47
CA LEU A 12 22.06 -56.42 -23.10
C LEU A 12 20.63 -56.31 -22.53
N LEU A 13 19.95 -57.45 -22.39
CA LEU A 13 18.79 -57.57 -21.52
C LEU A 13 19.28 -57.74 -20.08
N SER A 14 18.85 -56.84 -19.18
CA SER A 14 18.84 -57.12 -17.74
C SER A 14 17.39 -57.29 -17.28
N ALA A 15 17.12 -58.46 -16.71
CA ALA A 15 15.93 -58.77 -15.95
C ALA A 15 16.19 -58.61 -14.44
N CYS A 16 15.10 -58.65 -13.66
CA CYS A 16 14.96 -58.60 -12.20
C CYS A 16 14.84 -57.17 -11.61
N SER A 17 13.93 -56.85 -10.69
CA SER A 17 13.06 -57.67 -9.83
C SER A 17 11.83 -56.85 -9.41
N LYS A 18 10.68 -57.52 -9.18
CA LYS A 18 9.59 -56.97 -8.37
C LYS A 18 10.10 -56.81 -6.94
N ASN A 19 9.85 -55.64 -6.34
CA ASN A 19 9.59 -55.48 -4.90
C ASN A 19 8.62 -54.32 -4.74
N ASN A 20 7.49 -54.61 -4.10
CA ASN A 20 6.55 -53.61 -3.60
C ASN A 20 7.23 -52.86 -2.44
N ASP A 21 7.14 -51.53 -2.42
CA ASP A 21 6.88 -50.75 -1.20
C ASP A 21 6.62 -49.27 -1.54
N SER A 22 5.40 -48.84 -1.21
CA SER A 22 4.94 -47.52 -0.76
C SER A 22 5.57 -46.24 -1.35
N ALA A 23 4.74 -45.47 -2.05
CA ALA A 23 5.02 -44.13 -2.58
C ALA A 23 5.29 -43.06 -1.50
N PRO A 24 5.92 -41.94 -1.90
CA PRO A 24 5.36 -40.62 -1.61
C PRO A 24 5.00 -39.87 -2.91
N SER A 25 3.85 -39.22 -2.88
CA SER A 25 3.29 -38.42 -3.95
C SER A 25 4.10 -37.13 -4.21
N GLY A 26 4.15 -36.72 -5.48
CA GLY A 26 4.25 -35.30 -5.84
C GLY A 26 5.47 -34.86 -6.63
N GLN A 27 5.67 -35.41 -7.84
CA GLN A 27 6.35 -34.67 -8.91
C GLN A 27 5.58 -34.83 -10.22
N ASP A 28 5.01 -33.72 -10.69
CA ASP A 28 4.46 -33.55 -12.04
C ASP A 28 5.63 -33.41 -13.03
N PRO A 29 5.69 -34.19 -14.13
CA PRO A 29 6.75 -34.09 -15.12
C PRO A 29 6.74 -32.80 -15.97
N TYR A 30 5.72 -31.93 -15.82
CA TYR A 30 5.48 -30.79 -16.72
C TYR A 30 5.84 -29.39 -16.17
N GLY A 31 6.46 -29.28 -14.98
CA GLY A 31 7.08 -28.02 -14.53
C GLY A 31 6.13 -26.87 -14.21
N ASN A 32 4.85 -27.14 -13.92
CA ASN A 32 3.94 -26.11 -13.42
C ASN A 32 4.32 -25.69 -11.98
N PRO A 33 4.21 -24.40 -11.63
CA PRO A 33 4.51 -23.93 -10.27
C PRO A 33 3.51 -24.55 -9.27
N PRO A 34 3.93 -24.80 -8.01
CA PRO A 34 3.08 -25.46 -7.03
C PRO A 34 1.79 -24.66 -6.80
N THR A 35 0.63 -25.30 -6.99
CA THR A 35 -0.70 -24.68 -6.84
C THR A 35 -1.26 -24.81 -5.42
N ASN A 36 -0.43 -24.85 -4.37
CA ASN A 36 -0.92 -24.87 -3.00
C ASN A 36 -0.21 -23.80 -2.15
N PRO A 37 -0.90 -22.74 -1.69
CA PRO A 37 -0.37 -21.82 -0.71
C PRO A 37 0.06 -22.58 0.56
N PRO A 38 1.25 -22.32 1.12
CA PRO A 38 1.66 -22.95 2.37
C PRO A 38 0.69 -22.61 3.50
N ALA A 39 0.30 -23.62 4.27
CA ALA A 39 -0.46 -23.48 5.49
C ALA A 39 0.38 -22.76 6.56
N SER A 40 0.19 -21.45 6.69
CA SER A 40 0.18 -20.63 7.94
C SER A 40 0.12 -19.14 7.56
N SER A 41 -0.88 -18.74 6.78
CA SER A 41 -1.18 -17.33 6.47
C SER A 41 -2.02 -16.75 7.62
N SER A 42 -1.39 -16.53 8.77
CA SER A 42 -2.00 -15.70 9.80
C SER A 42 -1.25 -14.40 9.87
N LEU A 43 -1.97 -13.31 9.68
CA LEU A 43 -1.51 -11.97 9.99
C LEU A 43 -1.01 -11.92 11.44
N ALA A 44 0.14 -11.29 11.63
CA ALA A 44 0.75 -11.08 12.93
C ALA A 44 1.19 -9.61 13.07
N LEU A 45 1.38 -9.18 14.33
CA LEU A 45 1.95 -7.88 14.67
C LEU A 45 3.27 -8.12 15.40
N THR A 46 4.37 -7.65 14.80
CA THR A 46 5.73 -7.87 15.32
C THR A 46 6.44 -6.53 15.56
N THR A 47 7.28 -6.46 16.61
CA THR A 47 8.12 -5.28 16.85
C THR A 47 9.36 -5.31 15.94
N ASN A 48 9.55 -4.23 15.20
CA ASN A 48 10.72 -3.91 14.40
C ASN A 48 11.48 -2.72 15.02
N ALA A 49 12.82 -2.77 14.97
CA ALA A 49 13.68 -1.78 15.63
C ALA A 49 13.56 -0.36 15.03
N THR A 50 13.29 -0.25 13.73
CA THR A 50 13.19 1.02 13.00
C THR A 50 11.74 1.52 12.95
N PHE A 51 10.80 0.61 12.77
CA PHE A 51 9.42 0.94 12.43
C PHE A 51 8.41 0.76 13.57
N GLY A 52 8.84 0.23 14.73
CA GLY A 52 7.94 -0.12 15.81
C GLY A 52 7.08 -1.33 15.43
N SER A 53 5.78 -1.31 15.72
CA SER A 53 4.89 -2.43 15.40
C SER A 53 4.59 -2.49 13.90
N ILE A 54 4.94 -3.61 13.25
CA ILE A 54 4.74 -3.87 11.83
C ILE A 54 3.88 -5.12 11.61
N LEU A 55 3.14 -5.13 10.52
CA LEU A 55 2.38 -6.30 10.06
C LEU A 55 3.32 -7.30 9.40
N THR A 56 3.23 -8.56 9.82
CA THR A 56 3.97 -9.67 9.26
C THR A 56 3.05 -10.86 8.99
N ASP A 57 3.52 -11.85 8.24
CA ASP A 57 2.93 -13.18 8.28
C ASP A 57 3.29 -13.91 9.60
N ALA A 58 2.82 -15.16 9.75
CA ALA A 58 3.08 -16.00 10.92
C ALA A 58 4.57 -16.36 11.10
N ASN A 59 5.38 -16.29 10.03
CA ASN A 59 6.81 -16.55 10.05
C ASN A 59 7.63 -15.28 10.34
N GLY A 60 6.99 -14.12 10.43
CA GLY A 60 7.64 -12.83 10.63
C GLY A 60 8.18 -12.20 9.34
N LYS A 61 7.73 -12.63 8.16
CA LYS A 61 7.97 -11.91 6.90
C LYS A 61 7.16 -10.62 6.90
N THR A 62 7.83 -9.49 6.68
CA THR A 62 7.21 -8.17 6.63
C THR A 62 6.21 -8.07 5.49
N LEU A 63 5.09 -7.41 5.76
CA LEU A 63 4.10 -7.05 4.76
C LEU A 63 4.16 -5.55 4.43
N TYR A 64 3.75 -5.20 3.22
CA TYR A 64 3.87 -3.86 2.66
C TYR A 64 2.55 -3.38 2.04
N PHE A 65 2.37 -2.06 2.01
CA PHE A 65 1.35 -1.36 1.24
C PHE A 65 1.95 -0.70 -0.01
N PHE A 66 1.11 -0.54 -1.02
CA PHE A 66 1.44 0.12 -2.27
C PHE A 66 0.64 1.42 -2.44
N ALA A 67 1.32 2.54 -2.65
CA ALA A 67 0.69 3.86 -2.79
C ALA A 67 -0.30 3.96 -3.97
N ILE A 68 -0.14 3.12 -5.00
CA ILE A 68 -1.08 3.10 -6.13
C ILE A 68 -2.45 2.54 -5.70
N ASP A 69 -2.50 1.69 -4.67
CA ASP A 69 -3.71 0.98 -4.26
C ASP A 69 -4.66 1.81 -3.39
N ALA A 70 -4.56 3.14 -3.42
CA ALA A 70 -5.36 4.06 -2.61
C ALA A 70 -6.88 3.96 -2.88
N ASN A 71 -7.30 3.37 -4.00
CA ASN A 71 -8.71 3.14 -4.34
C ASN A 71 -9.27 1.79 -3.86
N GLY A 72 -8.41 0.86 -3.46
CA GLY A 72 -8.76 -0.42 -2.80
C GLY A 72 -8.50 -1.61 -3.69
N THR A 73 -8.00 -1.36 -4.89
CA THR A 73 -7.70 -2.37 -5.87
C THR A 73 -6.19 -2.53 -5.96
N SER A 74 -5.73 -3.76 -6.17
CA SER A 74 -4.32 -4.01 -6.44
C SER A 74 -3.92 -3.49 -7.82
N GLY A 75 -3.00 -2.53 -7.85
CA GLY A 75 -2.31 -2.06 -9.06
C GLY A 75 -1.09 -2.93 -9.43
N CYS A 76 -0.68 -3.87 -8.59
CA CYS A 76 0.49 -4.70 -8.81
C CYS A 76 0.13 -6.05 -9.44
N SER A 77 0.52 -6.23 -10.71
CA SER A 77 0.30 -7.45 -11.49
C SER A 77 1.49 -7.73 -12.43
N GLY A 78 1.50 -8.90 -13.08
CA GLY A 78 2.56 -9.29 -14.02
C GLY A 78 3.94 -9.22 -13.36
N ALA A 79 4.88 -8.51 -13.99
CA ALA A 79 6.25 -8.36 -13.48
C ALA A 79 6.31 -7.69 -12.10
N CYS A 80 5.37 -6.80 -11.76
CA CYS A 80 5.31 -6.22 -10.41
C CYS A 80 5.12 -7.31 -9.36
N ALA A 81 4.22 -8.26 -9.61
CA ALA A 81 3.87 -9.32 -8.67
C ALA A 81 4.98 -10.38 -8.50
N ILE A 82 6.04 -10.35 -9.33
CA ILE A 82 7.24 -11.18 -9.14
C ILE A 82 8.09 -10.61 -8.01
N THR A 83 8.28 -9.29 -7.99
CA THR A 83 9.05 -8.58 -6.95
C THR A 83 8.22 -8.32 -5.70
N TRP A 84 6.93 -8.04 -5.90
CA TRP A 84 5.97 -7.66 -4.86
C TRP A 84 4.83 -8.68 -4.82
N ALA A 85 5.12 -9.87 -4.33
CA ALA A 85 4.17 -10.97 -4.33
C ALA A 85 2.94 -10.61 -3.47
N PRO A 86 1.70 -10.77 -3.97
CA PRO A 86 0.50 -10.54 -3.17
C PRO A 86 0.47 -11.44 -1.92
N TYR A 87 0.11 -10.87 -0.76
CA TYR A 87 -0.26 -11.66 0.41
C TYR A 87 -1.68 -12.18 0.19
N TYR A 88 -1.78 -13.37 -0.40
CA TYR A 88 -3.07 -13.98 -0.70
C TYR A 88 -3.86 -14.30 0.57
N ALA A 89 -5.17 -14.18 0.47
CA ALA A 89 -6.08 -14.46 1.56
C ALA A 89 -6.09 -15.94 1.91
N GLY A 90 -5.93 -16.22 3.20
CA GLY A 90 -6.29 -17.50 3.81
C GLY A 90 -7.34 -17.32 4.90
N ASN A 91 -7.20 -18.07 5.99
CA ASN A 91 -8.03 -17.96 7.18
C ASN A 91 -7.39 -17.01 8.19
N GLU A 92 -7.26 -15.74 7.80
CA GLU A 92 -6.63 -14.73 8.66
C GLU A 92 -7.40 -14.57 9.96
N THR A 93 -6.71 -14.68 11.09
CA THR A 93 -7.24 -14.29 12.39
C THR A 93 -6.62 -12.95 12.76
N ALA A 94 -7.43 -12.02 13.27
CA ALA A 94 -6.93 -10.75 13.75
C ALA A 94 -5.99 -10.97 14.94
N PRO A 95 -4.69 -10.60 14.84
CA PRO A 95 -3.80 -10.68 15.98
C PRO A 95 -4.18 -9.64 17.04
N ALA A 96 -3.69 -9.82 18.27
CA ALA A 96 -3.88 -8.83 19.32
C ALA A 96 -3.38 -7.44 18.88
N GLY A 97 -4.15 -6.39 19.17
CA GLY A 97 -3.87 -5.02 18.73
C GLY A 97 -4.38 -4.68 17.32
N ILE A 98 -4.98 -5.63 16.61
CA ILE A 98 -5.65 -5.43 15.32
C ILE A 98 -7.14 -5.71 15.46
N THR A 99 -7.97 -4.78 14.97
CA THR A 99 -9.42 -4.98 14.89
C THR A 99 -9.74 -5.91 13.73
N ALA A 100 -10.57 -6.93 13.97
CA ALA A 100 -10.93 -7.89 12.92
C ALA A 100 -11.59 -7.24 11.69
N THR A 101 -12.38 -6.18 11.89
CA THR A 101 -13.03 -5.45 10.77
C THR A 101 -12.05 -4.65 9.91
N ASP A 102 -10.81 -4.43 10.37
CA ASP A 102 -9.77 -3.81 9.56
C ASP A 102 -9.18 -4.81 8.55
N ILE A 103 -9.41 -6.11 8.74
CA ILE A 103 -8.94 -7.17 7.84
C ILE A 103 -10.08 -7.56 6.91
N THR A 104 -9.85 -7.40 5.61
CA THR A 104 -10.82 -7.76 4.56
C THR A 104 -10.09 -8.46 3.42
N THR A 105 -10.80 -8.75 2.34
CA THR A 105 -10.22 -9.34 1.14
C THR A 105 -10.73 -8.61 -0.11
N ILE A 106 -9.89 -8.58 -1.15
CA ILE A 106 -10.32 -8.25 -2.51
C ILE A 106 -10.08 -9.43 -3.44
N THR A 107 -10.90 -9.53 -4.47
CA THR A 107 -10.61 -10.39 -5.62
C THR A 107 -9.77 -9.60 -6.62
N ARG A 108 -8.58 -10.11 -6.92
CA ARG A 108 -7.66 -9.52 -7.90
C ARG A 108 -8.12 -9.81 -9.33
N ALA A 109 -7.52 -9.11 -10.29
CA ALA A 109 -7.75 -9.35 -11.72
C ALA A 109 -7.37 -10.77 -12.18
N ASP A 110 -6.48 -11.46 -11.46
CA ASP A 110 -6.10 -12.86 -11.70
C ASP A 110 -7.09 -13.87 -11.06
N GLY A 111 -8.17 -13.40 -10.44
CA GLY A 111 -9.20 -14.20 -9.79
C GLY A 111 -8.85 -14.67 -8.38
N LYS A 112 -7.64 -14.42 -7.88
CA LYS A 112 -7.25 -14.81 -6.52
C LYS A 112 -7.65 -13.75 -5.50
N ASN A 113 -7.96 -14.20 -4.28
CA ASN A 113 -8.25 -13.29 -3.18
C ASN A 113 -6.96 -12.85 -2.49
N GLN A 114 -6.85 -11.54 -2.21
CA GLN A 114 -5.72 -10.93 -1.51
C GLN A 114 -6.19 -10.33 -0.19
N THR A 115 -5.40 -10.51 0.87
CA THR A 115 -5.67 -9.91 2.18
C THR A 115 -5.45 -8.41 2.11
N VAL A 116 -6.34 -7.68 2.76
CA VAL A 116 -6.39 -6.23 2.82
C VAL A 116 -6.41 -5.82 4.28
N TYR A 117 -5.59 -4.84 4.64
CA TYR A 117 -5.62 -4.23 5.97
C TYR A 117 -5.96 -2.74 5.87
N LYS A 118 -6.99 -2.30 6.60
CA LYS A 118 -7.54 -0.92 6.57
C LYS A 118 -7.78 -0.40 5.14
N GLY A 119 -8.23 -1.29 4.26
CA GLY A 119 -8.50 -0.98 2.85
C GLY A 119 -7.28 -1.03 1.91
N TRP A 120 -6.08 -1.33 2.42
CA TRP A 120 -4.87 -1.46 1.61
C TRP A 120 -4.49 -2.92 1.36
N PRO A 121 -4.35 -3.36 0.10
CA PRO A 121 -3.85 -4.70 -0.23
C PRO A 121 -2.43 -4.91 0.29
N LEU A 122 -2.18 -6.11 0.84
CA LEU A 122 -0.89 -6.46 1.45
C LEU A 122 0.00 -7.25 0.49
N TYR A 123 1.31 -6.99 0.54
CA TYR A 123 2.31 -7.64 -0.31
C TYR A 123 3.54 -8.06 0.48
N TYR A 124 4.22 -9.08 -0.01
CA TYR A 124 5.60 -9.39 0.34
C TYR A 124 6.57 -8.65 -0.59
N PHE A 125 7.83 -8.56 -0.17
CA PHE A 125 8.94 -8.13 -1.01
C PHE A 125 9.92 -9.28 -1.25
N SER A 126 10.28 -9.53 -2.51
CA SER A 126 11.18 -10.64 -2.87
C SER A 126 12.62 -10.47 -2.34
N GLY A 127 13.01 -9.25 -1.98
CA GLY A 127 14.31 -8.96 -1.37
C GLY A 127 14.39 -9.17 0.14
N ASP A 128 13.29 -9.58 0.79
CA ASP A 128 13.30 -9.93 2.22
C ASP A 128 13.61 -11.42 2.41
N ALA A 129 14.80 -11.74 2.91
CA ALA A 129 15.28 -13.11 3.10
C ALA A 129 14.99 -13.64 4.51
N ASN A 130 15.02 -12.77 5.51
CA ASN A 130 14.89 -13.12 6.92
C ASN A 130 13.61 -12.55 7.54
N LYS A 131 13.32 -12.98 8.77
CA LYS A 131 12.27 -12.39 9.60
C LYS A 131 12.61 -10.93 9.92
N ASN A 132 11.61 -10.07 9.89
CA ASN A 132 11.69 -8.63 10.16
C ASN A 132 12.58 -7.83 9.19
N ASP A 133 13.04 -8.43 8.08
CA ASP A 133 13.62 -7.67 6.98
C ASP A 133 12.60 -6.65 6.48
N THR A 134 13.07 -5.43 6.23
CA THR A 134 12.22 -4.30 5.78
C THR A 134 12.81 -3.68 4.52
N ASN A 135 13.51 -4.48 3.71
CA ASN A 135 14.38 -4.00 2.63
C ASN A 135 13.59 -3.37 1.48
N GLY A 136 12.28 -3.64 1.41
CA GLY A 136 11.38 -3.06 0.40
C GLY A 136 10.92 -1.64 0.74
N ASP A 137 11.10 -1.20 1.98
CA ASP A 137 10.57 0.08 2.43
C ASP A 137 11.14 1.27 1.63
N GLY A 138 10.27 2.18 1.17
CA GLY A 138 10.64 3.33 0.36
C GLY A 138 10.99 3.02 -1.09
N SER A 139 10.93 1.74 -1.52
CA SER A 139 11.24 1.36 -2.90
C SER A 139 10.34 2.08 -3.90
N GLY A 140 10.96 2.72 -4.90
CA GLY A 140 10.28 3.55 -5.90
C GLY A 140 9.53 4.76 -5.32
N GLY A 141 9.70 5.05 -4.03
CA GLY A 141 8.91 6.03 -3.30
C GLY A 141 7.44 5.64 -3.11
N THR A 142 7.04 4.40 -3.41
CA THR A 142 5.62 3.98 -3.44
C THR A 142 5.31 2.75 -2.57
N TRP A 143 6.32 2.07 -2.06
CA TRP A 143 6.17 0.87 -1.24
C TRP A 143 6.57 1.15 0.20
N PHE A 144 5.71 0.78 1.15
CA PHE A 144 5.92 1.10 2.56
C PHE A 144 5.56 -0.07 3.46
N VAL A 145 6.33 -0.26 4.54
CA VAL A 145 6.01 -1.28 5.54
C VAL A 145 4.61 -1.07 6.08
N ALA A 146 3.83 -2.15 6.15
CA ALA A 146 2.48 -2.12 6.66
C ALA A 146 2.50 -1.98 8.19
N LYS A 147 1.88 -0.91 8.70
CA LYS A 147 1.82 -0.56 10.13
C LYS A 147 0.39 -0.21 10.54
N PRO A 148 -0.01 -0.45 11.79
CA PRO A 148 -1.38 -0.16 12.26
C PRO A 148 -1.64 1.33 12.52
N ASP A 149 -0.58 2.15 12.64
CA ASP A 149 -0.58 3.46 13.30
C ASP A 149 -0.05 4.60 12.41
N TYR A 150 -0.40 4.61 11.12
CA TYR A 150 -0.08 5.74 10.25
C TYR A 150 -0.92 6.98 10.59
N SER A 151 -0.27 8.13 10.83
CA SER A 151 -0.95 9.44 10.86
C SER A 151 -1.42 9.87 9.50
N ILE A 152 -0.62 9.58 8.48
CA ILE A 152 -0.89 9.86 7.07
C ILE A 152 -0.30 8.72 6.25
N MET A 153 -0.82 8.54 5.05
CA MET A 153 -0.28 7.63 4.04
C MET A 153 -0.01 8.41 2.75
N LEU A 154 0.57 7.72 1.78
CA LEU A 154 0.80 8.25 0.44
C LEU A 154 -0.04 7.48 -0.56
N ALA A 155 -0.65 8.23 -1.48
CA ALA A 155 -1.24 7.71 -2.70
C ALA A 155 -0.40 8.17 -3.90
N ASN A 156 -0.43 7.41 -5.00
CA ASN A 156 0.28 7.77 -6.23
C ASN A 156 -0.56 7.47 -7.47
N ASN A 157 -1.42 8.40 -7.85
CA ASN A 157 -2.47 8.20 -8.86
C ASN A 157 -2.76 9.46 -9.70
N GLN A 158 -3.54 9.28 -10.76
CA GLN A 158 -4.17 10.39 -11.48
C GLN A 158 -5.18 11.10 -10.57
N LEU A 159 -5.11 12.43 -10.48
CA LEU A 159 -6.10 13.22 -9.74
C LEU A 159 -7.36 13.42 -10.61
N VAL A 160 -8.54 13.32 -9.99
CA VAL A 160 -9.84 13.48 -10.66
C VAL A 160 -10.70 14.43 -9.84
N GLY A 161 -11.09 15.54 -10.46
CA GLY A 161 -11.94 16.57 -9.85
C GLY A 161 -13.39 16.13 -9.66
N ILE A 162 -14.15 16.92 -8.88
CA ILE A 162 -15.60 16.71 -8.72
C ILE A 162 -16.37 16.86 -10.03
N ASP A 163 -15.79 17.61 -10.98
CA ASP A 163 -16.27 17.78 -12.35
C ASP A 163 -15.97 16.57 -13.27
N GLY A 164 -15.29 15.54 -12.74
CA GLY A 164 -14.92 14.33 -13.47
C GLY A 164 -13.71 14.48 -14.38
N LYS A 165 -13.02 15.63 -14.36
CA LYS A 165 -11.85 15.88 -15.19
C LYS A 165 -10.56 15.48 -14.50
N ASN A 166 -9.54 15.19 -15.31
CA ASN A 166 -8.20 14.89 -14.83
C ASN A 166 -7.44 16.16 -14.47
N TYR A 167 -6.67 16.12 -13.38
CA TYR A 167 -5.81 17.21 -12.95
C TYR A 167 -4.37 16.76 -12.69
N THR A 168 -3.43 17.68 -12.88
CA THR A 168 -2.02 17.54 -12.49
C THR A 168 -1.77 18.09 -11.09
N ALA A 169 -0.57 17.86 -10.54
CA ALA A 169 -0.21 18.30 -9.19
C ALA A 169 -0.28 19.84 -8.98
N ASP A 170 -0.17 20.62 -10.06
CA ASP A 170 -0.33 22.08 -10.05
C ASP A 170 -1.80 22.52 -10.26
N LEU A 171 -2.75 21.59 -10.11
CA LEU A 171 -4.19 21.79 -10.20
C LEU A 171 -4.67 22.34 -11.55
N LYS A 172 -3.92 22.04 -12.61
CA LYS A 172 -4.34 22.31 -13.99
C LYS A 172 -5.03 21.08 -14.56
N GLU A 173 -6.03 21.31 -15.40
CA GLU A 173 -6.66 20.22 -16.16
C GLU A 173 -5.59 19.53 -17.02
N GLY A 174 -5.47 18.21 -16.89
CA GLY A 174 -4.43 17.45 -17.55
C GLY A 174 -4.23 16.07 -16.94
N THR A 175 -3.58 15.18 -17.70
CA THR A 175 -3.21 13.84 -17.23
C THR A 175 -1.82 13.87 -16.62
N GLY A 176 -1.66 13.26 -15.46
CA GLY A 176 -0.41 13.13 -14.73
C GLY A 176 -0.59 12.31 -13.45
N VAL A 177 0.39 11.46 -13.16
CA VAL A 177 0.44 10.76 -11.88
C VAL A 177 1.00 11.70 -10.83
N THR A 178 0.27 11.86 -9.73
CA THR A 178 0.69 12.68 -8.59
C THR A 178 0.82 11.79 -7.37
N GLN A 179 1.93 11.95 -6.64
CA GLN A 179 2.06 11.41 -5.30
C GLN A 179 1.56 12.42 -4.28
N TYR A 180 0.58 12.03 -3.46
CA TYR A 180 -0.10 12.92 -2.54
C TYR A 180 -0.42 12.28 -1.19
N LEU A 181 -0.72 13.13 -0.20
CA LEU A 181 -1.05 12.69 1.15
C LEU A 181 -2.51 12.20 1.24
N THR A 182 -2.70 11.08 1.94
CA THR A 182 -4.01 10.61 2.40
C THR A 182 -3.99 10.38 3.89
N ASP A 183 -5.17 10.23 4.51
CA ASP A 183 -5.23 9.57 5.81
C ASP A 183 -5.02 8.05 5.67
N ALA A 184 -5.03 7.33 6.81
CA ALA A 184 -4.87 5.88 6.83
C ALA A 184 -6.01 5.12 6.13
N ALA A 185 -7.20 5.72 5.94
CA ALA A 185 -8.32 5.13 5.23
C ALA A 185 -8.25 5.37 3.70
N GLY A 186 -7.29 6.17 3.24
CA GLY A 186 -7.13 6.53 1.84
C GLY A 186 -7.97 7.74 1.41
N ARG A 187 -8.48 8.55 2.36
CA ARG A 187 -9.11 9.83 2.02
C ARG A 187 -8.04 10.88 1.76
N THR A 188 -8.17 11.62 0.67
CA THR A 188 -7.20 12.64 0.26
C THR A 188 -7.13 13.78 1.27
N LEU A 189 -5.91 14.24 1.56
CA LEU A 189 -5.65 15.38 2.43
C LEU A 189 -5.23 16.60 1.61
N TYR A 190 -5.80 17.74 1.96
CA TYR A 190 -5.62 19.02 1.28
C TYR A 190 -5.12 20.06 2.26
N ALA A 191 -4.53 21.12 1.71
CA ALA A 191 -4.31 22.38 2.42
C ALA A 191 -5.29 23.45 1.92
N TYR A 192 -5.36 24.56 2.65
CA TYR A 192 -6.04 25.77 2.22
C TYR A 192 -5.01 26.84 1.89
N ALA A 193 -4.96 27.31 0.64
CA ALA A 193 -3.89 28.19 0.17
C ALA A 193 -3.72 29.50 0.98
N PRO A 194 -4.78 30.13 1.51
CA PRO A 194 -4.64 31.29 2.39
C PRO A 194 -4.07 31.02 3.79
N ASP A 195 -4.03 29.77 4.25
CA ASP A 195 -3.47 29.42 5.56
C ASP A 195 -2.00 29.86 5.68
N LYS A 196 -1.58 30.07 6.93
CA LYS A 196 -0.20 30.44 7.29
C LYS A 196 0.45 29.30 8.05
N PHE A 197 1.76 29.42 8.27
CA PHE A 197 2.53 28.40 8.98
C PHE A 197 1.88 28.06 10.31
N ASN A 198 1.37 26.84 10.41
CA ASN A 198 0.67 26.31 11.58
C ASN A 198 -0.52 27.17 12.03
N LEU A 199 -1.21 27.82 11.08
CA LEU A 199 -2.38 28.64 11.37
C LEU A 199 -3.50 28.36 10.36
N ASN A 200 -4.57 27.76 10.87
CA ASN A 200 -5.83 27.60 10.17
C ASN A 200 -6.59 28.94 10.15
N THR A 201 -6.88 29.43 8.95
CA THR A 201 -7.62 30.66 8.65
C THR A 201 -8.98 30.37 8.01
N TYR A 202 -9.25 29.11 7.68
CA TYR A 202 -10.50 28.67 7.06
C TYR A 202 -11.58 28.41 8.11
N THR A 203 -11.31 27.55 9.09
CA THR A 203 -12.33 27.00 9.98
C THR A 203 -12.83 28.05 10.96
N LYS A 204 -14.14 28.29 10.93
CA LYS A 204 -14.80 29.19 11.88
C LYS A 204 -14.89 28.56 13.27
N ALA A 205 -14.87 29.39 14.30
CA ALA A 205 -14.97 28.94 15.69
C ALA A 205 -16.27 28.16 15.99
N ASP A 206 -17.35 28.47 15.27
CA ASP A 206 -18.65 27.77 15.37
C ASP A 206 -18.75 26.51 14.48
N LEU A 207 -17.68 26.18 13.76
CA LEU A 207 -17.59 25.07 12.80
C LEU A 207 -18.63 25.12 11.66
N SER A 208 -19.26 26.26 11.41
CA SER A 208 -20.35 26.39 10.42
C SER A 208 -19.92 26.08 8.98
N ASN A 209 -18.64 26.22 8.66
CA ASN A 209 -18.06 25.84 7.36
C ASN A 209 -17.28 24.52 7.37
N ASN A 210 -17.19 23.85 8.52
CA ASN A 210 -16.39 22.64 8.68
C ASN A 210 -17.01 21.41 7.99
N SER A 211 -18.27 21.45 7.53
CA SER A 211 -18.90 20.30 6.85
C SER A 211 -18.37 20.07 5.43
N THR A 212 -17.88 21.12 4.76
CA THR A 212 -17.37 21.01 3.38
C THR A 212 -15.89 20.65 3.36
N TRP A 213 -15.10 21.31 4.20
CA TRP A 213 -13.66 21.07 4.37
C TRP A 213 -13.36 20.86 5.84
N PRO A 214 -13.64 19.66 6.38
CA PRO A 214 -13.41 19.43 7.78
C PRO A 214 -11.93 19.38 8.12
N ILE A 215 -11.59 19.85 9.32
CA ILE A 215 -10.27 19.68 9.93
C ILE A 215 -9.87 18.20 9.94
N TYR A 216 -8.63 17.90 9.54
CA TYR A 216 -8.05 16.58 9.75
C TYR A 216 -7.43 16.46 11.16
N GLU A 217 -8.12 15.71 12.03
CA GLU A 217 -7.71 15.48 13.41
C GLU A 217 -6.91 14.17 13.49
N SER A 218 -5.64 14.25 13.88
CA SER A 218 -4.78 13.07 14.05
C SER A 218 -3.63 13.35 15.01
N ALA A 219 -3.21 12.32 15.75
CA ALA A 219 -1.96 12.32 16.51
C ALA A 219 -0.74 12.26 15.57
N ILE A 220 0.44 12.66 16.03
CA ILE A 220 1.71 12.40 15.32
C ILE A 220 2.18 10.99 15.71
N LEU A 221 1.94 10.02 14.83
CA LEU A 221 2.25 8.61 14.95
C LEU A 221 3.32 8.25 13.91
N ASN A 222 3.13 7.18 13.15
CA ASN A 222 4.02 6.79 12.07
C ASN A 222 3.66 7.46 10.74
N VAL A 223 4.68 7.67 9.91
CA VAL A 223 4.54 8.20 8.55
C VAL A 223 5.31 7.30 7.58
N PRO A 224 5.01 7.33 6.27
CA PRO A 224 5.82 6.67 5.26
C PRO A 224 7.27 7.15 5.36
N SER A 225 8.25 6.26 5.16
CA SER A 225 9.67 6.56 5.43
C SER A 225 10.29 7.63 4.54
N VAL A 226 9.67 7.91 3.39
CA VAL A 226 10.02 9.03 2.51
C VAL A 226 9.61 10.40 3.10
N LEU A 227 8.79 10.38 4.16
CA LEU A 227 8.42 11.54 4.96
C LEU A 227 9.14 11.49 6.31
N LYS A 228 9.34 12.66 6.91
CA LYS A 228 9.91 12.79 8.25
C LYS A 228 8.85 13.30 9.23
N LYS A 229 8.87 12.77 10.46
CA LYS A 229 7.93 13.19 11.52
C LYS A 229 8.11 14.66 11.91
N ASP A 230 9.31 15.22 11.75
CA ASP A 230 9.60 16.64 11.99
C ASP A 230 8.88 17.59 11.01
N MET A 231 8.36 17.06 9.89
CA MET A 231 7.50 17.80 8.98
C MET A 231 6.06 17.90 9.50
N MET A 232 5.71 17.21 10.59
CA MET A 232 4.37 17.24 11.16
C MET A 232 4.33 18.10 12.42
N ALA A 233 3.27 18.85 12.61
CA ALA A 233 2.95 19.47 13.88
C ALA A 233 1.46 19.30 14.20
N GLN A 234 1.09 19.59 15.45
CA GLN A 234 -0.31 19.71 15.85
C GLN A 234 -0.59 21.14 16.27
N ILE A 235 -1.72 21.66 15.81
CA ILE A 235 -2.25 22.96 16.20
C ILE A 235 -3.63 22.78 16.81
N THR A 236 -4.13 23.81 17.47
CA THR A 236 -5.53 23.87 17.89
C THR A 236 -6.28 24.83 16.98
N SER A 237 -7.35 24.35 16.34
CA SER A 237 -8.24 25.16 15.50
C SER A 237 -9.68 24.87 15.89
N ALA A 238 -10.46 25.92 16.17
CA ALA A 238 -11.85 25.82 16.61
C ALA A 238 -12.06 24.77 17.74
N GLY A 239 -11.15 24.72 18.71
CA GLY A 239 -11.20 23.80 19.85
C GLY A 239 -10.83 22.33 19.53
N LYS A 240 -10.37 22.04 18.31
CA LYS A 240 -9.98 20.71 17.84
C LYS A 240 -8.48 20.63 17.58
N ILE A 241 -7.93 19.43 17.72
CA ILE A 241 -6.55 19.15 17.31
C ILE A 241 -6.53 19.01 15.79
N GLN A 242 -5.65 19.75 15.13
CA GLN A 242 -5.44 19.63 13.69
C GLN A 242 -3.99 19.26 13.40
N LEU A 243 -3.80 18.23 12.58
CA LEU A 243 -2.48 17.88 12.08
C LEU A 243 -2.06 18.88 10.99
N THR A 244 -0.78 19.24 10.96
CA THR A 244 -0.18 20.05 9.89
C THR A 244 0.94 19.27 9.21
N TYR A 245 1.20 19.56 7.94
CA TYR A 245 2.35 19.05 7.19
C TYR A 245 3.14 20.22 6.60
N LYS A 246 4.43 20.32 6.95
CA LYS A 246 5.32 21.41 6.53
C LYS A 246 4.70 22.80 6.77
N GLY A 247 4.01 22.94 7.90
CA GLY A 247 3.31 24.16 8.27
C GLY A 247 1.91 24.33 7.68
N HIS A 248 1.48 23.49 6.72
CA HIS A 248 0.13 23.56 6.14
C HIS A 248 -0.88 22.82 7.03
N PRO A 249 -1.92 23.48 7.55
CA PRO A 249 -3.02 22.79 8.23
C PRO A 249 -3.73 21.81 7.27
N LEU A 250 -4.01 20.59 7.76
CA LEU A 250 -4.58 19.53 6.94
C LEU A 250 -6.11 19.48 7.06
N TYR A 251 -6.75 19.28 5.91
CA TYR A 251 -8.20 19.11 5.76
C TYR A 251 -8.47 17.88 4.89
N TYR A 252 -9.71 17.41 4.91
CA TYR A 252 -10.23 16.54 3.85
C TYR A 252 -11.44 17.21 3.19
N PHE A 253 -11.85 16.70 2.03
CA PHE A 253 -13.02 17.21 1.33
C PHE A 253 -14.24 16.32 1.66
N GLY A 254 -15.31 16.91 2.18
CA GLY A 254 -16.51 16.14 2.60
C GLY A 254 -17.08 15.23 1.50
N PRO A 255 -17.19 15.70 0.23
CA PRO A 255 -17.63 14.88 -0.91
C PRO A 255 -16.66 13.79 -1.40
N ASP A 256 -15.43 13.69 -0.87
CA ASP A 256 -14.53 12.54 -1.10
C ASP A 256 -15.03 11.33 -0.28
N ALA A 257 -16.14 10.76 -0.75
CA ALA A 257 -16.87 9.69 -0.07
C ALA A 257 -16.25 8.30 -0.25
N LYS A 258 -15.42 8.11 -1.28
CA LYS A 258 -14.70 6.86 -1.53
C LYS A 258 -13.21 7.05 -1.30
N ARG A 259 -12.53 6.02 -0.78
CA ARG A 259 -11.06 6.04 -0.70
C ARG A 259 -10.46 6.22 -2.09
N GLY A 260 -9.41 7.02 -2.19
CA GLY A 260 -8.80 7.42 -3.45
C GLY A 260 -9.52 8.54 -4.20
N ASP A 261 -10.71 8.99 -3.75
CA ASP A 261 -11.33 10.18 -4.32
C ASP A 261 -10.42 11.40 -4.10
N THR A 262 -10.31 12.23 -5.13
CA THR A 262 -9.49 13.46 -5.15
C THR A 262 -10.31 14.66 -5.63
N LYS A 263 -11.63 14.63 -5.42
CA LYS A 263 -12.58 15.56 -6.05
C LYS A 263 -12.35 17.01 -5.65
N GLY A 264 -11.73 17.23 -4.49
CA GLY A 264 -11.38 18.54 -3.97
C GLY A 264 -10.41 19.34 -4.86
N VAL A 265 -9.64 18.68 -5.73
CA VAL A 265 -8.63 19.34 -6.58
C VAL A 265 -9.22 20.35 -7.58
N SER A 266 -10.50 20.19 -7.94
CA SER A 266 -11.19 21.08 -8.87
C SER A 266 -12.08 22.13 -8.15
N VAL A 267 -12.00 22.21 -6.82
CA VAL A 267 -12.86 23.10 -6.02
C VAL A 267 -12.15 24.40 -5.69
N GLY A 268 -12.86 25.52 -5.85
CA GLY A 268 -12.36 26.83 -5.44
C GLY A 268 -11.16 27.34 -6.27
N ALA A 269 -10.98 26.86 -7.50
CA ALA A 269 -10.00 27.36 -8.47
C ALA A 269 -8.58 27.53 -7.88
N GLY A 270 -8.05 26.47 -7.25
CA GLY A 270 -6.70 26.45 -6.68
C GLY A 270 -6.60 26.87 -5.21
N LEU A 271 -7.72 27.16 -4.55
CA LEU A 271 -7.74 27.42 -3.11
C LEU A 271 -7.43 26.19 -2.24
N TRP A 272 -7.60 24.99 -2.80
CA TRP A 272 -7.45 23.72 -2.08
C TRP A 272 -6.37 22.84 -2.68
N PRO A 273 -5.09 23.24 -2.56
CA PRO A 273 -4.01 22.45 -3.11
C PRO A 273 -3.89 21.10 -2.42
N ILE A 274 -3.61 20.10 -3.24
CA ILE A 274 -3.19 18.80 -2.76
C ILE A 274 -1.74 18.88 -2.27
N LEU A 275 -1.42 18.13 -1.22
CA LEU A 275 -0.09 18.11 -0.64
C LEU A 275 0.70 16.92 -1.15
N THR A 276 1.97 17.14 -1.50
CA THR A 276 2.90 16.16 -2.03
C THR A 276 4.18 16.13 -1.20
N VAL A 277 5.02 15.12 -1.41
CA VAL A 277 6.37 15.06 -0.79
C VAL A 277 7.23 16.29 -1.13
N ASN A 278 6.94 16.94 -2.26
CA ASN A 278 7.65 18.13 -2.75
C ASN A 278 6.96 19.45 -2.38
N THR A 279 5.85 19.42 -1.62
CA THR A 279 5.21 20.65 -1.16
C THR A 279 6.22 21.52 -0.42
N ILE A 280 6.23 22.81 -0.77
CA ILE A 280 7.05 23.84 -0.14
C ILE A 280 6.50 24.10 1.26
N ALA A 281 7.38 24.12 2.26
CA ALA A 281 6.99 24.45 3.61
C ALA A 281 6.57 25.92 3.73
N LEU A 282 5.52 26.18 4.52
CA LEU A 282 5.22 27.55 4.93
C LEU A 282 6.32 28.04 5.88
N THR A 283 6.53 29.36 5.89
CA THR A 283 7.47 30.01 6.81
C THR A 283 6.72 30.58 8.01
N PRO A 284 7.27 30.47 9.23
CA PRO A 284 6.74 31.14 10.43
C PRO A 284 6.52 32.64 10.25
#